data_AF-A0A257Y6S7-F1
#
_entry.id   AF-A0A257Y6S7-F1
#
_cell.length_a   1.000
_cell.length_b   1.000
_cell.length_c   1.000
_cell.angle_alpha   90.00
_cell.angle_beta   90.00
_cell.angle_gamma   90.00
#
_symmetry.space_group_name_H-M   'P 1'
#
loop_
_entity.id
_entity.type
_entity.pdbx_description
1 polymer ?
#
loop_
_entity_poly.entity_id
_entity_poly.type
_entity_poly.pdbx_seq_one_letter_code
_entity_poly.pdbx_strand_id
1 'polypeptide(L)'
;MTYAAQAIKTEATGYFGWSNYETWLVSLWLNNEECYYHELQDILRDYEGQERVEELEQACRFIVELHDDTGLRGDLINAVLIRVNWQEIVENNR
;
A
#
# COMPACT_ATOMS: atom_id res chain seq x y z
N MET A 1 -17.54 -32.19 -29.72
CA MET A 1 -17.01 -32.21 -28.34
C MET A 1 -16.60 -30.78 -28.00
N THR A 2 -17.55 -29.98 -27.53
CA THR A 2 -17.37 -28.56 -27.22
C THR A 2 -16.82 -28.45 -25.79
N TYR A 3 -15.54 -28.09 -25.65
CA TYR A 3 -14.98 -27.72 -24.35
C TYR A 3 -15.45 -26.30 -24.02
N ALA A 4 -16.47 -26.19 -23.17
CA ALA A 4 -16.80 -24.92 -22.54
C ALA A 4 -15.65 -24.56 -21.58
N ALA A 5 -14.93 -23.49 -21.88
CA ALA A 5 -13.98 -22.91 -20.95
C ALA A 5 -14.75 -22.40 -19.74
N GLN A 6 -14.75 -23.17 -18.65
CA GLN A 6 -15.22 -22.67 -17.35
C GLN A 6 -14.25 -21.58 -16.93
N ALA A 7 -14.73 -20.32 -16.98
CA ALA A 7 -14.03 -19.21 -16.36
C ALA A 7 -13.92 -19.52 -14.86
N ILE A 8 -12.72 -19.85 -14.41
CA ILE A 8 -12.40 -19.92 -13.00
C ILE A 8 -12.57 -18.50 -12.48
N LYS A 9 -13.69 -18.23 -11.80
CA LYS A 9 -13.77 -17.08 -10.90
C LYS A 9 -12.80 -17.38 -9.78
N THR A 10 -11.59 -16.84 -9.88
CA THR A 10 -10.73 -16.66 -8.72
C THR A 10 -11.51 -15.74 -7.79
N GLU A 11 -12.19 -16.32 -6.80
CA GLU A 11 -12.59 -15.54 -5.63
C GLU A 11 -11.30 -14.89 -5.16
N ALA A 12 -11.24 -13.55 -5.24
CA ALA A 12 -10.08 -12.79 -4.80
C ALA A 12 -10.00 -12.94 -3.28
N THR A 13 -9.49 -14.08 -2.82
CA THR A 13 -8.90 -14.21 -1.50
C THR A 13 -7.66 -13.33 -1.57
N GLY A 14 -7.85 -12.04 -1.34
CA GLY A 14 -6.82 -11.02 -1.37
C GLY A 14 -5.60 -11.47 -0.56
N TYR A 15 -4.44 -10.89 -0.86
CA TYR A 15 -3.18 -11.21 -0.20
C TYR A 15 -3.31 -10.96 1.31
N PHE A 16 -3.64 -11.99 2.08
CA PHE A 16 -4.01 -11.91 3.49
C PHE A 16 -5.17 -10.92 3.80
N GLY A 17 -6.17 -10.86 2.92
CA GLY A 17 -7.33 -9.97 3.08
C GLY A 17 -7.17 -8.59 2.45
N TRP A 18 -6.02 -8.29 1.83
CA TRP A 18 -5.76 -7.04 1.11
C TRP A 18 -6.00 -7.15 -0.39
N SER A 19 -6.38 -6.04 -1.05
CA SER A 19 -6.69 -6.03 -2.48
C SER A 19 -5.54 -6.47 -3.40
N ASN A 20 -4.29 -6.24 -3.00
CA ASN A 20 -3.10 -6.72 -3.70
C ASN A 20 -1.90 -6.90 -2.75
N TYR A 21 -0.82 -7.48 -3.28
CA TYR A 21 0.39 -7.78 -2.53
C TYR A 21 1.10 -6.52 -2.06
N GLU A 22 1.19 -5.50 -2.92
CA GLU A 22 1.87 -4.24 -2.66
C GLU A 22 1.21 -3.47 -1.50
N THR A 23 -0.13 -3.51 -1.43
CA THR A 23 -0.90 -2.89 -0.35
C THR A 23 -0.68 -3.62 0.96
N TRP A 24 -0.71 -4.96 0.97
CA TRP A 24 -0.36 -5.73 2.15
C TRP A 24 1.07 -5.45 2.62
N LEU A 25 2.03 -5.42 1.70
CA LEU A 25 3.44 -5.21 2.00
C LEU A 25 3.68 -3.84 2.65
N VAL A 26 3.09 -2.77 2.09
CA VAL A 26 3.21 -1.42 2.64
C VAL A 26 2.48 -1.30 3.98
N SER A 27 1.29 -1.89 4.12
CA SER A 27 0.60 -1.92 5.42
C SER A 27 1.44 -2.63 6.49
N LEU A 28 2.07 -3.76 6.14
CA LEU A 28 2.94 -4.48 7.06
C LEU A 28 4.14 -3.62 7.46
N TRP A 29 4.79 -2.95 6.51
CA TRP A 29 5.91 -2.05 6.79
C TRP A 29 5.54 -0.95 7.78
N LEU A 30 4.44 -0.24 7.52
CA LEU A 30 3.97 0.86 8.38
C LEU A 30 3.61 0.40 9.79
N ASN A 31 3.07 -0.80 9.96
CA ASN A 31 2.63 -1.30 11.26
C ASN A 31 3.72 -2.03 12.06
N ASN A 32 4.81 -2.44 11.41
CA ASN A 32 5.82 -3.28 12.05
C ASN A 32 6.95 -2.47 12.71
N GLU A 33 7.15 -1.21 12.31
CA GLU A 33 8.14 -0.32 12.90
C GLU A 33 7.47 0.83 13.64
N GLU A 34 7.91 1.09 14.88
CA GLU A 34 7.27 2.07 15.77
C GLU A 34 7.24 3.49 15.19
N CYS A 35 8.32 3.93 14.53
CA CYS A 35 8.38 5.26 13.93
C CYS A 35 7.32 5.46 12.85
N TYR A 36 7.19 4.52 11.91
CA TYR A 36 6.23 4.60 10.82
C TYR A 36 4.80 4.38 11.30
N TYR A 37 4.60 3.59 12.34
CA TYR A 37 3.30 3.43 12.96
C TYR A 37 2.82 4.76 13.57
N HIS A 38 3.67 5.45 14.33
CA HIS A 38 3.30 6.76 14.90
C HIS A 38 3.06 7.80 13.81
N GLU A 39 3.87 7.82 12.74
CA GLU A 39 3.66 8.71 11.60
C GLU A 39 2.32 8.45 10.90
N LEU A 40 1.96 7.17 10.68
CA LEU A 40 0.64 6.79 10.17
C LEU A 40 -0.48 7.30 11.10
N GLN A 41 -0.36 7.08 12.41
CA GLN A 41 -1.38 7.52 13.38
C GLN A 41 -1.50 9.05 13.43
N ASP A 42 -0.39 9.78 13.32
CA ASP A 42 -0.38 11.24 13.25
C ASP A 42 -1.11 11.74 12.00
N ILE A 43 -0.85 11.16 10.83
CA ILE A 43 -1.55 11.49 9.58
C ILE A 43 -3.05 11.22 9.69
N LEU A 44 -3.42 10.08 10.27
CA LEU A 44 -4.83 9.70 10.45
C LEU A 44 -5.55 10.61 11.46
N ARG A 45 -4.83 11.20 12.42
CA ARG A 45 -5.38 12.15 13.38
C ARG A 45 -5.51 13.55 12.80
N ASP A 46 -4.48 14.02 12.08
CA ASP A 46 -4.31 15.42 11.74
C ASP A 46 -5.01 15.82 10.43
N TYR A 47 -5.27 14.85 9.55
CA TYR A 47 -5.95 15.07 8.27
C TYR A 47 -7.33 14.39 8.23
N GLU A 48 -8.16 14.69 7.23
CA GLU A 48 -9.48 14.07 7.04
C GLU A 48 -9.78 13.73 5.57
N GLY A 49 -10.68 12.76 5.37
CA GLY A 49 -11.17 12.41 4.04
C GLY A 49 -10.05 11.97 3.08
N GLN A 50 -10.03 12.59 1.90
CA GLN A 50 -9.06 12.30 0.85
C GLN A 50 -7.63 12.78 1.20
N GLU A 51 -7.52 13.83 2.02
CA GLU A 51 -6.22 14.40 2.41
C GLU A 51 -5.38 13.36 3.18
N ARG A 52 -6.00 12.52 4.02
CA ARG A 52 -5.31 11.39 4.69
C ARG A 52 -4.59 10.47 3.71
N VAL A 53 -5.22 10.21 2.56
CA VAL A 53 -4.71 9.28 1.55
C VAL A 53 -3.50 9.89 0.86
N GLU A 54 -3.62 11.17 0.47
CA GLU A 54 -2.58 11.92 -0.21
C GLU A 54 -1.36 12.14 0.68
N GLU A 55 -1.57 12.50 1.95
CA GLU A 55 -0.51 12.71 2.92
C GLU A 55 0.22 11.41 3.27
N LEU A 56 -0.51 10.30 3.42
CA LEU A 56 0.10 9.00 3.65
C LEU A 56 0.99 8.56 2.46
N GLU A 57 0.50 8.72 1.24
CA GLU A 57 1.29 8.40 0.05
C GLU A 57 2.55 9.28 -0.02
N GLN A 58 2.41 10.59 0.22
CA GLN A 58 3.53 11.53 0.20
C GLN A 58 4.57 11.23 1.27
N ALA A 59 4.15 10.92 2.50
CA ALA A 59 5.06 10.53 3.58
C ALA A 59 5.88 9.28 3.19
N CYS A 60 5.22 8.25 2.66
CA CYS A 60 5.91 7.03 2.21
C CYS A 60 6.92 7.32 1.08
N ARG A 61 6.55 8.17 0.11
CA ARG A 61 7.45 8.57 -0.98
C ARG A 61 8.65 9.36 -0.46
N PHE A 62 8.43 10.29 0.45
CA PHE A 62 9.49 11.08 1.07
C PHE A 62 10.50 10.18 1.80
N ILE A 63 10.03 9.19 2.56
CA ILE A 63 10.92 8.22 3.23
C ILE A 63 11.79 7.46 2.22
N VAL A 64 11.23 7.02 1.10
CA VAL A 64 11.99 6.32 0.05
C VAL A 64 13.02 7.26 -0.59
N GLU A 65 12.64 8.50 -0.90
CA GLU A 65 13.53 9.50 -1.51
C GLU A 65 14.72 9.85 -0.60
N LEU A 66 14.53 9.89 0.72
CA LEU A 66 15.62 10.11 1.69
C LEU A 66 16.74 9.06 1.61
N HIS A 67 16.44 7.87 1.09
CA HIS A 67 17.42 6.79 0.96
C HIS A 67 18.22 6.85 -0.36
N ASP A 68 17.99 7.85 -1.21
CA ASP A 68 18.65 8.06 -2.51
C ASP A 68 18.61 6.78 -3.39
N ASP A 69 17.47 6.11 -3.41
CA ASP A 69 17.30 4.86 -4.13
C ASP A 69 17.27 5.08 -5.64
N THR A 70 18.37 4.73 -6.30
CA THR A 70 18.57 4.88 -7.75
C THR A 70 18.69 3.53 -8.47
N GLY A 71 18.48 3.55 -9.79
CA GLY A 71 18.52 2.35 -10.64
C GLY A 71 17.43 1.33 -10.31
N LEU A 72 17.70 0.04 -10.56
CA LEU A 72 16.69 -1.03 -10.42
C LEU A 72 16.01 -1.07 -9.05
N ARG A 73 16.74 -0.78 -7.96
CA ARG A 73 16.16 -0.75 -6.62
C ARG A 73 15.10 0.35 -6.51
N GLY A 74 15.43 1.58 -6.92
CA GLY A 74 14.49 2.69 -6.94
C GLY A 74 13.31 2.42 -7.87
N ASP A 75 13.55 1.86 -9.05
CA ASP A 75 12.49 1.51 -10.01
C ASP A 75 11.50 0.49 -9.42
N LEU A 76 12.01 -0.54 -8.72
CA LEU A 76 11.17 -1.55 -8.07
C LEU A 76 10.34 -0.96 -6.92
N ILE A 77 10.95 -0.14 -6.06
CA ILE A 77 10.24 0.50 -4.95
C ILE A 77 9.14 1.43 -5.49
N ASN A 78 9.46 2.25 -6.49
CA ASN A 78 8.47 3.10 -7.15
C ASN A 78 7.34 2.31 -7.80
N ALA A 79 7.66 1.20 -8.47
CA ALA A 79 6.65 0.32 -9.07
C ALA A 79 5.71 -0.30 -8.01
N VAL A 80 6.23 -0.64 -6.83
CA VAL A 80 5.43 -1.09 -5.69
C VAL A 80 4.50 0.03 -5.22
N LEU A 81 5.03 1.22 -4.93
CA LEU A 81 4.25 2.35 -4.41
C LEU A 81 3.13 2.79 -5.35
N ILE A 82 3.31 2.71 -6.67
CA ILE A 82 2.28 3.04 -7.68
C ILE A 82 1.07 2.09 -7.60
N ARG A 83 1.26 0.85 -7.12
CA ARG A 83 0.22 -0.19 -7.11
C ARG A 83 -0.51 -0.29 -5.77
N VAL A 84 -0.07 0.47 -4.77
CA VAL A 84 -0.68 0.46 -3.43
C VAL A 84 -2.06 1.09 -3.49
N ASN A 85 -3.03 0.42 -2.85
CA ASN A 85 -4.32 0.98 -2.56
C ASN A 85 -4.26 1.76 -1.24
N TRP A 86 -3.84 3.03 -1.31
CA TRP A 86 -3.65 3.89 -0.13
C TRP A 86 -4.94 4.10 0.68
N GLN A 87 -6.09 4.18 0.00
CA GLN A 87 -7.40 4.26 0.64
C GLN A 87 -7.65 3.07 1.56
N GLU A 88 -7.34 1.86 1.09
CA GLU A 88 -7.53 0.64 1.87
C GLU A 88 -6.64 0.61 3.11
N ILE A 89 -5.40 1.13 3.03
CA ILE A 89 -4.53 1.27 4.20
C ILE A 89 -5.15 2.23 5.21
N VAL A 90 -5.61 3.40 4.77
CA VAL A 90 -6.28 4.39 5.65
C VAL A 90 -7.52 3.79 6.31
N GLU A 91 -8.33 3.02 5.59
CA GLU A 91 -9.55 2.39 6.10
C GLU A 91 -9.29 1.30 7.13
N ASN A 92 -8.25 0.49 6.94
CA ASN A 92 -7.90 -0.61 7.83
C ASN A 92 -7.17 -0.16 9.12
N ASN A 93 -6.77 1.11 9.22
CA ASN A 93 -6.02 1.65 10.36
C ASN A 93 -6.77 2.78 11.10
N ARG A 94 -8.09 2.93 10.87
CA ARG A 94 -8.95 3.92 11.55
C ARG A 94 -9.18 3.63 13.02
#